data_AF-A0A2N9N1Z6-F1
#
_entry.id   AF-A0A2N9N1Z6-F1
#
_cell.length_a   1.000
_cell.length_b   1.000
_cell.length_c   1.000
_cell.angle_alpha   90.00
_cell.angle_beta   90.00
_cell.angle_gamma   90.00
#
_symmetry.space_group_name_H-M   'P 1'
#
loop_
_entity.id
_entity.type
_entity.pdbx_description
1 polymer ?
#
loop_
_entity_poly.entity_id
_entity_poly.type
_entity_poly.pdbx_seq_one_letter_code
_entity_poly.pdbx_strand_id
1 'polypeptide(L)' 'MTKVQVHFRLQKPLNDAMLERLSDTTAKYGIQKIKIDPALDGLMVEYDATRLRPSEVESALAVAGIPIE' A
#
# COMPACT_ATOMS: atom_id res chain seq x y z
N MET A 1 -1.41 16.53 9.83
CA MET A 1 -1.95 16.93 8.51
C MET A 1 -0.81 16.86 7.50
N THR A 2 -0.18 15.70 7.39
CA THR A 2 0.95 15.52 6.45
C THR A 2 0.61 14.30 5.63
N LYS A 3 0.05 14.54 4.45
CA LYS A 3 -0.19 13.48 3.47
C LYS A 3 1.13 13.13 2.85
N VAL A 4 1.55 11.88 3.03
CA VAL A 4 2.74 11.33 2.43
C VAL A 4 2.30 10.34 1.36
N GLN A 5 2.88 10.52 0.18
CA GLN A 5 2.72 9.64 -0.95
C GLN A 5 4.03 8.86 -1.07
N VAL A 6 3.94 7.54 -0.98
CA VAL A 6 5.08 6.66 -1.21
C VAL A 6 4.81 5.82 -2.44
N HIS A 7 5.76 5.86 -3.37
CA HIS A 7 5.78 4.96 -4.50
C HIS A 7 6.65 3.77 -4.16
N PHE A 8 6.05 2.59 -4.23
CA PHE A 8 6.74 1.32 -4.16
C PHE A 8 6.77 0.71 -5.55
N ARG A 9 7.90 0.08 -5.91
CA ARG A 9 7.95 -0.77 -7.09
C ARG A 9 7.58 -2.19 -6.68
N LEU A 10 6.77 -2.82 -7.50
CA LEU A 10 6.31 -4.19 -7.29
C LEU A 10 7.28 -5.12 -8.02
N GLN A 11 7.83 -6.11 -7.31
CA GLN A 11 8.63 -7.16 -7.97
C GLN A 11 7.75 -8.23 -8.61
N LYS A 12 6.46 -8.29 -8.28
CA LYS A 12 5.49 -9.23 -8.85
C LYS A 12 4.12 -8.58 -9.04
N PRO A 13 3.35 -9.04 -10.04
CA PRO A 13 2.01 -8.54 -10.28
C PRO A 13 1.10 -8.76 -9.06
N LEU A 14 0.32 -7.72 -8.75
CA LEU A 14 -0.66 -7.75 -7.67
C LEU A 14 -1.81 -8.70 -8.02
N ASN A 15 -2.22 -9.53 -7.06
CA ASN A 15 -3.36 -10.43 -7.23
C ASN A 15 -4.62 -9.81 -6.58
N ASP A 16 -5.82 -10.03 -7.13
CA ASP A 16 -7.06 -9.43 -6.61
C ASP A 16 -7.30 -9.75 -5.11
N ALA A 17 -6.95 -10.97 -4.69
CA ALA A 17 -7.05 -11.38 -3.28
C ALA A 17 -6.12 -10.59 -2.33
N MET A 18 -4.98 -10.09 -2.82
CA MET A 18 -4.11 -9.16 -2.07
C MET A 18 -4.79 -7.80 -1.91
N LEU A 19 -5.43 -7.34 -2.98
CA LEU A 19 -6.08 -6.03 -3.08
C LEU A 19 -7.28 -5.92 -2.12
N GLU A 20 -8.06 -6.99 -1.98
CA GLU A 20 -9.15 -7.08 -1.02
C GLU A 20 -8.64 -7.02 0.43
N ARG A 21 -7.61 -7.81 0.76
CA ARG A 21 -6.99 -7.79 2.10
C ARG A 21 -6.36 -6.43 2.43
N LEU A 22 -5.73 -5.81 1.43
CA LEU A 22 -5.18 -4.48 1.55
C LEU A 22 -6.29 -3.45 1.78
N SER A 23 -7.43 -3.55 1.10
CA SER A 23 -8.58 -2.65 1.30
C SER A 23 -9.17 -2.74 2.72
N ASP A 24 -9.29 -3.94 3.27
CA ASP A 24 -9.77 -4.14 4.65
C ASP A 24 -8.79 -3.59 5.69
N THR A 25 -7.50 -3.78 5.42
CA THR A 25 -6.39 -3.29 6.24
C THR A 25 -6.33 -1.76 6.17
N THR A 26 -6.31 -1.17 5.00
CA THR A 26 -6.20 0.28 4.79
C THR A 26 -7.30 1.09 5.47
N ALA A 27 -8.52 0.54 5.53
CA ALA A 27 -9.63 1.11 6.30
C ALA A 27 -9.32 1.19 7.81
N LYS A 28 -8.58 0.22 8.37
CA LYS A 28 -8.13 0.22 9.77
C LYS A 28 -6.92 1.12 10.02
N TYR A 29 -5.98 1.17 9.08
CA TYR A 29 -4.70 1.84 9.30
C TYR A 29 -4.72 3.34 8.96
N GLY A 30 -5.74 3.84 8.26
CA GLY A 30 -5.84 5.26 7.89
C GLY A 30 -5.07 5.60 6.61
N ILE A 31 -4.89 4.60 5.75
CA ILE A 31 -4.40 4.79 4.39
C ILE A 31 -5.54 5.45 3.62
N GLN A 32 -5.28 6.61 3.03
CA GLN A 32 -6.32 7.38 2.34
C GLN A 32 -6.55 6.87 0.93
N LYS A 33 -5.50 6.41 0.25
CA LYS A 33 -5.60 5.98 -1.13
C LYS A 33 -4.48 5.03 -1.50
N ILE A 34 -4.82 4.01 -2.29
CA ILE A 34 -3.84 3.18 -2.97
C ILE A 34 -4.16 3.25 -4.45
N LYS A 35 -3.13 3.51 -5.24
CA LYS A 35 -3.18 3.41 -6.70
C LYS A 35 -2.18 2.36 -7.11
N ILE A 36 -2.67 1.34 -7.80
CA ILE A 36 -1.82 0.37 -8.46
C ILE A 36 -1.61 0.87 -9.88
N ASP A 37 -0.39 0.77 -10.36
CA ASP A 37 -0.05 1.12 -11.72
C ASP A 37 -0.71 0.10 -12.67
N PRO A 38 -1.29 0.52 -13.80
CA PRO A 38 -1.89 -0.39 -14.78
C PRO A 38 -0.91 -1.44 -15.32
N ALA A 39 0.40 -1.20 -15.22
CA ALA A 39 1.43 -2.17 -15.55
C ALA A 39 1.60 -3.29 -14.49
N LEU A 40 0.92 -3.20 -13.34
CA LEU A 40 1.10 -4.07 -12.16
C LEU A 40 2.54 -4.09 -11.60
N ASP A 41 3.37 -3.13 -12.01
CA ASP A 41 4.79 -2.98 -11.65
C ASP A 41 5.04 -1.86 -10.62
N GLY A 42 4.01 -1.07 -10.31
CA GLY A 42 4.10 0.06 -9.39
C GLY A 42 2.90 0.15 -8.47
N LEU A 43 3.12 0.61 -7.24
CA LEU A 43 2.10 0.82 -6.24
C LEU A 43 2.35 2.14 -5.50
N MET A 44 1.41 3.07 -5.62
CA MET A 44 1.40 4.34 -4.93
C MET A 44 0.47 4.25 -3.72
N VAL A 45 1.01 4.45 -2.52
CA VAL A 45 0.22 4.53 -1.29
C VAL A 45 0.24 5.96 -0.77
N GLU A 46 -0.93 6.52 -0.52
CA GLU A 46 -1.11 7.81 0.11
C GLU A 46 -1.68 7.62 1.52
N TYR A 47 -0.93 8.05 2.52
CA TYR A 47 -1.29 7.94 3.94
C TYR A 47 -0.95 9.22 4.69
N ASP A 48 -1.53 9.40 5.88
CA ASP A 48 -1.19 10.52 6.76
C ASP A 48 0.00 10.12 7.66
N ALA A 49 1.18 10.72 7.43
CA ALA A 49 2.40 10.39 8.18
C ALA A 49 2.35 10.82 9.67
N THR A 50 1.33 11.59 10.05
CA THR A 50 1.05 11.87 11.46
C THR A 50 0.36 10.69 12.18
N ARG A 51 -0.21 9.73 11.44
CA ARG A 51 -0.87 8.53 12.00
C ARG A 51 -0.19 7.22 11.63
N LEU A 52 0.42 7.16 10.45
CA LEU A 52 1.00 5.96 9.88
C LEU A 52 2.50 6.14 9.64
N ARG A 53 3.26 5.10 9.96
CA ARG A 53 4.70 5.02 9.65
C ARG A 53 4.88 4.25 8.35
N PRO A 54 5.91 4.57 7.54
CA PRO A 54 6.23 3.80 6.34
C PRO A 54 6.38 2.29 6.64
N SER A 55 6.96 1.92 7.78
CA SER A 55 7.13 0.52 8.20
C SER A 55 5.81 -0.25 8.41
N GLU A 56 4.75 0.44 8.83
CA GLU A 56 3.41 -0.14 8.98
C GLU A 56 2.76 -0.34 7.61
N VAL A 57 2.99 0.60 6.68
CA VAL A 57 2.55 0.47 5.28
C VAL A 57 3.28 -0.69 4.62
N GLU A 58 4.59 -0.81 4.79
CA GLU A 58 5.38 -1.95 4.30
C GLU A 58 4.88 -3.27 4.91
N SER A 59 4.59 -3.30 6.21
CA SER A 59 4.04 -4.49 6.87
C SER A 59 2.64 -4.84 6.35
N ALA A 60 1.76 -3.86 6.14
CA ALA A 60 0.44 -4.08 5.56
C ALA A 60 0.54 -4.60 4.12
N LEU A 61 1.49 -4.08 3.34
CA LEU A 61 1.80 -4.56 1.99
C LEU A 61 2.33 -6.01 2.04
N ALA A 62 3.27 -6.31 2.95
CA ALA A 62 3.82 -7.64 3.13
C ALA A 62 2.76 -8.66 3.64
N VAL A 63 1.84 -8.24 4.52
CA VAL A 63 0.72 -9.05 5.03
C VAL A 63 -0.33 -9.30 3.95
N ALA A 64 -0.59 -8.29 3.11
CA ALA A 64 -1.38 -8.50 1.90
C ALA A 64 -0.69 -9.52 0.99
N GLY A 65 0.65 -9.56 1.00
CA GLY A 65 1.51 -10.47 0.25
C GLY A 65 2.13 -9.79 -0.99
N ILE A 66 2.19 -8.46 -0.97
CA ILE A 66 2.70 -7.62 -2.05
C ILE A 66 4.22 -7.52 -1.89
N PRO A 67 5.03 -8.14 -2.78
CA PRO A 67 6.47 -8.01 -2.73
C PRO A 67 6.86 -6.65 -3.32
N ILE A 68 7.16 -5.72 -2.43
CA ILE A 68 7.70 -4.39 -2.74
C ILE A 68 9.25 -4.42 -2.71
N GLU A 69 9.89 -3.65 -3.58
CA GLU A 69 11.34 -3.36 -3.58
C GLU A 69 11.65 -1.99 -2.97
#